data_AF-J9DWK1-F1
#
_entry.id   AF-J9DWK1-F1
#
_cell.length_a   1.000
_cell.length_b   1.000
_cell.length_c   1.000
_cell.angle_alpha   90.00
_cell.angle_beta   90.00
_cell.angle_gamma   90.00
#
_symmetry.space_group_name_H-M   'P 1'
#
loop_
_entity.id
_entity.type
_entity.pdbx_description
1 polymer ?
#
loop_
_entity_poly.entity_id
_entity_poly.type
_entity_poly.pdbx_seq_one_letter_code
_entity_poly.pdbx_strand_id
1 'polypeptide(L)' 'KRKFFFFFECGEIRCGENIAYVAVGIIFRERDDGNLELLLTQEAKRRCLGKWYIPAGRVEPGETIL' A
#
# COMPACT_ATOMS: atom_id res chain seq x y z
N LYS A 1 14.58 -11.78 -11.63
CA LYS A 1 13.10 -11.61 -11.69
C LYS A 1 12.44 -12.08 -10.39
N ARG A 2 12.62 -11.36 -9.29
CA ARG A 2 11.89 -11.61 -8.04
C ARG A 2 11.24 -10.27 -7.67
N LYS A 3 9.93 -10.15 -7.87
CA LYS A 3 9.17 -9.08 -7.23
C LYS A 3 9.00 -9.52 -5.77
N PHE A 4 9.74 -8.91 -4.87
CA PHE A 4 9.54 -9.14 -3.44
C PHE A 4 8.29 -8.36 -3.02
N PHE A 5 7.16 -9.07 -2.98
CA PHE A 5 5.98 -8.65 -2.25
C PHE A 5 6.09 -9.29 -0.86
N PHE A 6 6.25 -8.47 0.17
CA PHE A 6 6.10 -8.93 1.55
C PHE A 6 4.60 -9.13 1.82
N PHE A 7 4.15 -10.38 1.77
CA PHE A 7 2.81 -10.78 2.19
C PHE A 7 2.87 -11.18 3.67
N PHE A 8 2.14 -10.48 4.52
CA PHE A 8 1.81 -10.94 5.87
C PHE A 8 0.48 -11.66 5.81
N GLU A 9 0.43 -12.92 6.23
CA GLU A 9 -0.83 -13.68 6.25
C GLU A 9 -1.77 -13.09 7.32
N CYS A 10 -2.76 -12.28 6.91
CA CYS A 10 -3.81 -11.68 7.74
C CYS A 10 -5.19 -12.25 7.36
N GLY A 11 -5.91 -12.83 8.33
CA GLY A 11 -7.28 -13.31 8.14
C GLY A 11 -8.30 -12.18 7.89
N GLU A 12 -9.58 -12.53 7.80
CA GLU A 12 -10.68 -11.57 7.59
C GLU A 12 -10.68 -10.47 8.67
N ILE A 13 -10.75 -9.20 8.24
CA ILE A 13 -10.67 -8.06 9.15
C ILE A 13 -12.08 -7.66 9.56
N ARG A 14 -12.35 -7.80 10.85
CA ARG A 14 -13.53 -7.18 11.46
C ARG A 14 -13.22 -5.70 11.69
N CYS A 15 -13.51 -4.86 10.70
CA CYS A 15 -13.41 -3.41 10.85
C CYS A 15 -14.34 -2.95 11.98
N GLY A 16 -13.77 -2.62 13.15
CA GLY A 16 -14.53 -2.02 14.24
C GLY A 16 -15.10 -0.65 13.85
N GLU A 17 -16.28 -0.31 14.36
CA GLU A 17 -17.02 0.91 13.97
C GLU A 17 -16.23 2.21 14.20
N ASN A 18 -15.31 2.22 15.16
CA ASN A 18 -14.53 3.40 15.58
C ASN A 18 -13.02 3.28 15.35
N ILE A 19 -12.55 2.28 14.59
CA ILE A 19 -11.12 2.10 14.28
C ILE A 19 -10.92 2.16 12.77
N ALA A 20 -10.06 3.06 12.31
CA ALA A 20 -9.68 3.15 10.90
C ALA A 20 -8.46 2.25 10.63
N TYR A 21 -8.68 1.20 9.84
CA TYR A 21 -7.62 0.33 9.35
C TYR A 21 -7.06 0.90 8.05
N VAL A 22 -5.74 1.00 7.94
CA VAL A 22 -5.04 1.53 6.76
C VAL A 22 -4.09 0.46 6.25
N ALA A 23 -4.21 0.11 4.98
CA ALA A 23 -3.28 -0.75 4.28
C ALA A 23 -2.29 0.08 3.45
N VAL A 24 -1.03 -0.37 3.39
CA VAL A 24 0.04 0.30 2.65
C VAL A 24 0.77 -0.73 1.80
N GLY A 25 0.91 -0.43 0.50
CA GLY A 25 1.60 -1.29 -0.46
C GLY A 25 3.00 -0.77 -0.76
N ILE A 26 4.02 -1.51 -0.32
CA ILE A 26 5.41 -1.23 -0.68
C ILE A 26 5.79 -2.09 -1.89
N ILE A 27 5.93 -1.46 -3.05
CA ILE A 27 6.19 -2.16 -4.31
C ILE A 27 7.54 -1.73 -4.85
N PHE A 28 8.51 -2.65 -4.83
CA PHE A 28 9.83 -2.43 -5.39
C PHE A 28 10.01 -3.10 -6.75
N ARG A 29 10.81 -2.47 -7.60
CA ARG A 29 11.36 -3.05 -8.83
C ARG A 29 12.87 -2.98 -8.76
N GLU A 30 13.51 -4.14 -8.79
CA GLU A 30 14.96 -4.25 -9.00
C GLU A 30 15.25 -4.09 -10.50
N ARG A 31 16.20 -3.21 -10.83
CA ARG A 31 16.73 -3.02 -12.17
C ARG A 31 17.98 -3.88 -12.38
N ASP A 32 18.27 -4.18 -13.64
CA ASP A 32 19.41 -5.02 -14.01
C ASP A 32 20.78 -4.37 -13.68
N ASP A 33 20.81 -3.06 -13.42
CA ASP A 33 21.98 -2.30 -12.95
C ASP A 33 22.18 -2.35 -11.43
N GLY A 34 21.35 -3.11 -10.71
CA GLY A 34 21.39 -3.25 -9.25
C GLY A 34 20.64 -2.15 -8.48
N ASN A 35 20.03 -1.18 -9.17
CA ASN A 35 19.23 -0.14 -8.51
C ASN A 35 17.83 -0.65 -8.14
N LEU A 36 17.34 -0.23 -6.97
CA LEU A 36 15.97 -0.48 -6.51
C LEU A 36 15.11 0.76 -6.74
N GLU A 37 13.96 0.57 -7.36
CA GLU A 37 12.95 1.59 -7.53
C GLU A 37 11.73 1.28 -6.68
N LEU A 38 11.14 2.32 -6.09
CA LEU A 38 9.90 2.24 -5.31
C LEU A 38 8.75 2.87 -6.11
N LEU A 39 7.61 2.18 -6.16
CA LEU A 39 6.39 2.78 -6.71
C LEU A 39 5.82 3.82 -5.73
N LEU A 40 5.61 5.02 -6.24
CA LEU A 40 4.91 6.10 -5.56
C LEU A 40 3.70 6.53 -6.39
N THR A 41 2.72 7.10 -5.71
CA THR A 41 1.52 7.69 -6.31
C THR A 41 1.50 9.18 -6.03
N GLN A 42 1.06 9.97 -7.00
CA GLN A 42 0.84 11.39 -6.80
C GLN A 42 -0.58 11.61 -6.25
N GLU A 43 -0.68 12.29 -5.12
CA GLU A 43 -1.94 12.52 -4.43
C GLU A 43 -2.84 13.50 -5.19
N ALA A 44 -4.11 13.13 -5.33
CA ALA A 44 -5.16 13.95 -5.94
C ALA A 44 -6.02 14.69 -4.90
N LYS A 45 -5.95 14.33 -3.61
CA LYS A 45 -6.75 14.95 -2.55
C LYS A 45 -6.31 16.40 -2.36
N ARG A 46 -7.27 17.34 -2.34
CA ARG A 46 -7.02 18.80 -2.25
C ARG A 46 -6.00 19.20 -1.16
N ARG A 47 -6.01 18.55 0.00
CA ARG A 47 -5.09 18.84 1.13
C ARG A 47 -3.62 18.46 0.88
N CYS A 48 -3.37 17.55 -0.05
CA CYS A 48 -2.03 17.02 -0.36
C CYS A 48 -1.79 16.91 -1.87
N LEU A 49 -2.53 17.68 -2.66
CA LEU A 49 -2.49 17.64 -4.11
C LEU A 49 -1.05 17.83 -4.62
N GLY A 50 -0.62 16.93 -5.51
CA GLY A 50 0.70 16.97 -6.13
C GLY A 50 1.83 16.39 -5.29
N LYS A 51 1.59 16.07 -4.01
CA LYS A 51 2.58 15.37 -3.17
C LYS A 51 2.69 13.91 -3.59
N TRP A 52 3.89 13.36 -3.48
CA TRP A 52 4.15 11.94 -3.71
C TRP A 52 4.02 11.17 -2.41
N TYR A 53 3.31 10.04 -2.45
CA TYR A 53 3.11 9.17 -1.31
C TYR A 53 3.11 7.71 -1.74
N ILE A 54 3.40 6.82 -0.79
CA ILE A 54 3.32 5.38 -1.02
C ILE A 54 1.84 5.01 -1.23
N PRO A 55 1.52 4.06 -2.13
CA PRO A 55 0.15 3.57 -2.28
C PRO A 55 -0.42 3.15 -0.92
N ALA A 56 -1.44 3.86 -0.46
CA ALA A 56 -2.08 3.63 0.84
C ALA A 56 -3.58 3.89 0.75
N GLY A 57 -4.35 3.08 1.44
CA GLY A 57 -5.82 3.11 1.42
C GLY A 57 -6.43 2.71 2.74
N ARG A 58 -7.68 3.14 2.96
CA ARG A 58 -8.50 2.62 4.06
C ARG A 58 -8.97 1.22 3.68
N VAL A 59 -8.96 0.31 4.64
CA VAL A 59 -9.55 -1.03 4.48
C VAL A 59 -11.05 -0.92 4.73
N GLU A 60 -11.84 -1.46 3.81
CA GLU A 60 -13.29 -1.47 3.92
C GLU A 60 -13.80 -2.76 4.61
N PRO A 61 -14.95 -2.71 5.30
CA PRO A 61 -15.52 -3.89 5.94
C PRO A 61 -15.76 -5.03 4.95
N GLY A 62 -15.32 -6.23 5.30
CA GLY A 62 -15.43 -7.42 4.45
C GLY A 62 -14.30 -7.59 3.44
N GLU A 63 -13.34 -6.66 3.39
CA GLU A 63 -12.09 -6.86 2.64
C GLU A 63 -11.07 -7.69 3.43
N THR A 64 -10.27 -8.47 2.72
CA THR A 64 -9.08 -9.10 3.25
C THR A 64 -7.87 -8.22 2.92
N ILE A 65 -6.92 -8.08 3.86
CA ILE A 65 -5.59 -7.47 3.55
C ILE A 65 -4.71 -8.44 2.73
N LEU A 66 -5.21 -9.67 2.47
CA LEU A 66 -4.58 -10.73 1.71
C LEU A 66 -5.31 -11.05 0.41
#